data_AF-A0A2S9YNL9-F1
#
_entry.id   AF-A0A2S9YNL9-F1
#
_cell.length_a   1.000
_cell.length_b   1.000
_cell.length_c   1.000
_cell.angle_alpha   90.00
_cell.angle_beta   90.00
_cell.angle_gamma   90.00
#
_symmetry.space_group_name_H-M   'P 1'
#
loop_
_entity.id
_entity.type
_entity.pdbx_description
1 polymer ?
#
loop_
_entity_poly.entity_id
_entity_poly.type
_entity_poly.pdbx_seq_one_letter_code
_entity_poly.pdbx_strand_id
1 'polypeptide(L)'
;MLAIGLFACSSIDAASDPSGSSTGSGTNNTGLGSTADSGDGDGSEESDAGSTGAGPTLDIADTELACDVWLQDCPPEQKCSWEVIDAVAHPSCVPLVADARPPGEPCMTLGDPGSGHDDCELGAICSWLDEQNVGVCLALCSGSPVAPSCADEAVPAICQPCSGCPSLCIPTCDPLADDCGPGYACAPNAGNFTCTPAANLGAGVLGDPCEYAVQCAEGFACIDGATVPGCEQVGCCSPFCKLSLPECPNFMTCEPWFEGREPPVDDVGVCKTI
;
A
#
# COMPACT_ATOMS: atom_id res chain seq x y z
N MET A 1 -14.58 -14.63 -29.10
CA MET A 1 -13.86 -15.48 -28.12
C MET A 1 -12.41 -15.03 -28.12
N LEU A 2 -12.09 -14.07 -27.28
CA LEU A 2 -10.73 -13.59 -27.06
C LEU A 2 -10.55 -13.53 -25.54
N ALA A 3 -9.51 -14.21 -25.06
CA ALA A 3 -9.29 -14.51 -23.65
C ALA A 3 -8.86 -13.27 -22.86
N ILE A 4 -9.45 -13.08 -21.69
CA ILE A 4 -9.08 -12.06 -20.70
C ILE A 4 -7.91 -12.62 -19.88
N GLY A 5 -6.78 -11.90 -19.89
CA GLY A 5 -5.60 -12.23 -19.10
C GLY A 5 -5.71 -11.67 -17.69
N LEU A 6 -5.74 -12.57 -16.70
CA LEU A 6 -5.56 -12.29 -15.29
C LEU A 6 -4.15 -11.71 -15.05
N PHE A 7 -4.03 -10.52 -14.49
CA PHE A 7 -2.75 -10.04 -13.93
C PHE A 7 -2.64 -10.50 -12.48
N ALA A 8 -1.85 -11.55 -12.24
CA ALA A 8 -1.40 -11.96 -10.92
C ALA A 8 0.01 -11.40 -10.68
N CYS A 9 0.20 -10.73 -9.54
CA CYS A 9 1.54 -10.38 -9.04
C CYS A 9 2.23 -11.64 -8.53
N SER A 10 3.32 -12.04 -9.16
CA SER A 10 4.20 -13.11 -8.66
C SER A 10 5.33 -12.52 -7.83
N SER A 11 5.34 -12.83 -6.54
CA SER A 11 6.46 -12.57 -5.63
C SER A 11 7.59 -13.58 -5.85
N ILE A 12 8.83 -13.13 -5.76
CA ILE A 12 10.04 -13.93 -5.97
C ILE A 12 10.44 -14.57 -4.62
N ASP A 13 10.51 -15.90 -4.60
CA ASP A 13 11.03 -16.71 -3.50
C ASP A 13 12.52 -16.46 -3.26
N ALA A 14 12.91 -16.23 -1.99
CA ALA A 14 14.28 -16.40 -1.52
C ALA A 14 14.30 -17.48 -0.43
N ALA A 15 14.82 -18.64 -0.81
CA ALA A 15 14.99 -19.81 0.05
C ALA A 15 16.10 -19.60 1.10
N SER A 16 15.80 -20.03 2.32
CA SER A 16 16.65 -20.17 3.49
C SER A 16 17.63 -21.34 3.38
N ASP A 17 18.84 -21.24 3.96
CA ASP A 17 19.44 -22.27 4.85
C ASP A 17 20.77 -21.81 5.53
N PRO A 18 21.35 -22.51 6.55
CA PRO A 18 21.57 -21.90 7.87
C PRO A 18 22.99 -22.04 8.46
N SER A 19 23.12 -21.56 9.71
CA SER A 19 24.04 -22.01 10.78
C SER A 19 25.44 -21.41 10.90
N GLY A 20 25.79 -21.01 12.14
CA GLY A 20 27.18 -21.07 12.64
C GLY A 20 27.61 -19.97 13.60
N SER A 21 27.38 -20.17 14.91
CA SER A 21 27.91 -19.37 16.02
C SER A 21 29.43 -19.52 16.21
N SER A 22 30.15 -18.44 16.58
CA SER A 22 31.15 -18.48 17.69
C SER A 22 31.68 -17.09 18.08
N THR A 23 31.74 -16.88 19.39
CA THR A 23 32.41 -15.82 20.15
C THR A 23 33.94 -15.91 20.12
N GLY A 24 34.65 -14.78 20.16
CA GLY A 24 36.09 -14.73 20.42
C GLY A 24 36.62 -13.31 20.61
N SER A 25 37.05 -13.01 21.85
CA SER A 25 37.62 -11.75 22.33
C SER A 25 39.11 -11.61 21.96
N GLY A 26 39.63 -10.39 21.80
CA GLY A 26 41.08 -10.17 21.59
C GLY A 26 41.52 -8.71 21.38
N THR A 27 42.09 -8.15 22.44
CA THR A 27 42.66 -6.80 22.65
C THR A 27 44.00 -6.48 21.95
N ASN A 28 44.29 -5.17 21.90
CA ASN A 28 45.61 -4.48 21.79
C ASN A 28 46.24 -4.45 20.37
N ASN A 29 46.92 -3.41 19.88
CA ASN A 29 47.63 -2.31 20.54
C ASN A 29 48.06 -1.23 19.50
N THR A 30 48.14 0.03 19.96
CA THR A 30 49.16 1.07 19.68
C THR A 30 49.70 1.34 18.27
N GLY A 31 49.71 2.64 17.91
CA GLY A 31 50.73 3.20 17.02
C GLY A 31 50.47 4.65 16.63
N LEU A 32 50.92 5.60 17.46
CA LEU A 32 50.96 7.04 17.17
C LEU A 32 51.91 7.36 16.00
N GLY A 33 51.62 8.45 15.29
CA GLY A 33 52.59 9.09 14.40
C GLY A 33 52.08 10.40 13.81
N SER A 34 52.13 11.49 14.58
CA SER A 34 51.91 12.86 14.11
C SER A 34 53.11 13.36 13.32
N THR A 35 52.87 14.08 12.21
CA THR A 35 53.72 15.17 11.74
C THR A 35 52.86 16.23 11.06
N ALA A 36 52.84 17.42 11.66
CA ALA A 36 52.41 18.66 11.03
C ALA A 36 53.62 19.29 10.34
N ASP A 37 53.40 19.91 9.18
CA ASP A 37 54.25 21.01 8.72
C ASP A 37 53.41 22.01 7.92
N SER A 38 53.68 23.28 8.16
CA SER A 38 53.00 24.44 7.58
C SER A 38 53.96 25.13 6.61
N GLY A 39 53.49 25.44 5.40
CA GLY A 39 54.23 26.21 4.41
C GLY A 39 53.30 27.18 3.70
N ASP A 40 53.48 28.46 4.00
CA ASP A 40 52.81 29.64 3.45
C ASP A 40 53.46 30.02 2.10
N GLY A 41 52.68 30.52 1.13
CA GLY A 41 53.16 30.85 -0.21
C GLY A 41 52.13 31.55 -1.10
N ASP A 42 52.20 32.87 -1.09
CA ASP A 42 51.45 33.87 -1.86
C ASP A 42 51.71 33.83 -3.38
N GLY A 43 50.70 34.21 -4.20
CA GLY A 43 50.93 34.68 -5.58
C GLY A 43 49.98 34.22 -6.70
N SER A 44 49.10 35.16 -7.10
CA SER A 44 48.60 35.48 -8.47
C SER A 44 47.59 34.57 -9.22
N GLU A 45 46.40 35.17 -9.42
CA GLU A 45 45.46 35.22 -10.55
C GLU A 45 45.71 34.34 -11.81
N GLU A 46 44.75 33.49 -12.19
CA GLU A 46 43.75 33.69 -13.27
C GLU A 46 43.01 32.36 -13.59
N SER A 47 41.69 32.49 -13.87
CA SER A 47 40.79 31.62 -14.65
C SER A 47 41.10 30.12 -14.82
N ASP A 48 40.21 29.23 -14.34
CA ASP A 48 39.27 28.51 -15.21
C ASP A 48 38.29 27.64 -14.39
N ALA A 49 37.06 27.52 -14.87
CA ALA A 49 36.00 26.76 -14.22
C ALA A 49 36.22 25.25 -14.42
N GLY A 50 36.45 24.52 -13.32
CA GLY A 50 36.58 23.07 -13.33
C GLY A 50 36.14 22.47 -12.02
N SER A 51 34.82 22.33 -11.81
CA SER A 51 34.30 21.53 -10.70
C SER A 51 34.26 20.06 -11.14
N THR A 52 35.34 19.35 -10.84
CA THR A 52 35.37 17.87 -10.84
C THR A 52 34.82 17.38 -9.51
N GLY A 53 33.62 16.79 -9.56
CA GLY A 53 32.98 16.19 -8.39
C GLY A 53 31.79 15.32 -8.75
N ALA A 54 31.86 14.57 -9.86
CA ALA A 54 30.87 13.53 -10.14
C ALA A 54 31.23 12.30 -9.30
N GLY A 55 30.53 12.13 -8.18
CA GLY A 55 30.29 10.78 -7.64
C GLY A 55 29.52 9.96 -8.68
N PRO A 56 29.49 8.62 -8.57
CA PRO A 56 28.72 7.80 -9.51
C PRO A 56 27.25 8.20 -9.40
N THR A 57 26.78 9.00 -10.35
CA THR A 57 25.36 9.13 -10.63
C THR A 57 24.96 7.76 -11.15
N LEU A 58 24.15 7.04 -10.37
CA LEU A 58 23.37 5.95 -10.92
C LEU A 58 22.53 6.58 -12.04
N ASP A 59 22.96 6.35 -13.27
CA ASP A 59 22.24 6.67 -14.48
C ASP A 59 21.05 5.70 -14.58
N ILE A 60 20.07 5.92 -13.69
CA ILE A 60 18.73 5.41 -13.88
C ILE A 60 18.20 6.26 -15.01
N ALA A 61 18.09 5.66 -16.20
CA ALA A 61 17.62 6.33 -17.40
C ALA A 61 16.45 7.25 -17.05
N ASP A 62 16.72 8.53 -17.26
CA ASP A 62 15.87 9.69 -17.02
C ASP A 62 14.55 9.50 -17.76
N THR A 63 13.62 8.80 -17.11
CA THR A 63 12.21 8.86 -17.45
C THR A 63 11.74 10.08 -16.67
N GLU A 64 11.92 11.26 -17.26
CA GLU A 64 11.34 12.51 -16.76
C GLU A 64 9.84 12.23 -16.55
N LEU A 65 9.46 12.02 -15.30
CA LEU A 65 8.08 11.82 -14.88
C LEU A 65 7.34 13.09 -15.30
N ALA A 66 6.21 12.98 -16.01
CA ALA A 66 5.53 14.18 -16.48
C ALA A 66 4.95 15.02 -15.32
N CYS A 67 4.80 14.40 -14.14
CA CYS A 67 4.53 15.05 -12.86
C CYS A 67 4.96 14.17 -11.68
N ASP A 68 5.13 14.79 -10.52
CA ASP A 68 5.26 14.13 -9.22
C ASP A 68 3.87 14.01 -8.57
N VAL A 69 3.41 12.76 -8.38
CA VAL A 69 2.10 12.45 -7.80
C VAL A 69 1.93 12.92 -6.36
N TRP A 70 3.02 13.07 -5.60
CA TRP A 70 2.99 13.57 -4.22
C TRP A 70 2.91 15.09 -4.17
N LEU A 71 3.51 15.77 -5.16
CA LEU A 71 3.54 17.24 -5.23
C LEU A 71 2.35 17.82 -6.01
N GLN A 72 1.69 17.04 -6.87
CA GLN A 72 0.64 17.51 -7.77
C GLN A 72 1.10 18.72 -8.60
N ASP A 73 2.32 18.66 -9.13
CA ASP A 73 3.05 19.79 -9.75
C ASP A 73 2.70 20.03 -11.23
N CYS A 74 1.44 19.74 -11.60
CA CYS A 74 0.92 20.01 -12.94
C CYS A 74 0.60 21.49 -13.16
N PRO A 75 0.53 21.96 -14.43
CA PRO A 75 0.04 23.29 -14.75
C PRO A 75 -1.37 23.55 -14.19
N PRO A 76 -1.79 24.83 -14.06
CA PRO A 76 -3.14 25.16 -13.65
C PRO A 76 -4.20 24.43 -14.48
N GLU A 77 -5.31 24.06 -13.83
CA GLU A 77 -6.42 23.31 -14.44
C GLU A 77 -6.08 21.86 -14.84
N GLN A 78 -4.98 21.32 -14.34
CA GLN A 78 -4.58 19.92 -14.52
C GLN A 78 -4.29 19.26 -13.18
N LYS A 79 -4.35 17.92 -13.14
CA LYS A 79 -3.94 17.09 -12.02
C LYS A 79 -2.95 16.03 -12.45
N CYS A 80 -2.15 15.54 -11.50
CA CYS A 80 -1.26 14.42 -11.76
C CYS A 80 -2.05 13.11 -11.58
N SER A 81 -2.16 12.33 -12.66
CA SER A 81 -2.83 11.03 -12.71
C SER A 81 -1.88 9.95 -13.24
N TRP A 82 -2.37 8.74 -13.49
CA TRP A 82 -1.59 7.62 -14.02
C TRP A 82 -2.11 7.20 -15.39
N GLU A 83 -1.28 7.36 -16.40
CA GLU A 83 -1.52 6.93 -17.77
C GLU A 83 -0.77 5.64 -18.07
N VAL A 84 -1.39 4.72 -18.80
CA VAL A 84 -0.80 3.45 -19.23
C VAL A 84 -0.31 3.61 -20.66
N ILE A 85 1.02 3.67 -20.83
CA ILE A 85 1.71 3.76 -22.11
C ILE A 85 2.50 2.47 -22.30
N ASP A 86 2.30 1.76 -23.42
CA ASP A 86 2.97 0.49 -23.71
C ASP A 86 2.92 -0.54 -22.56
N ALA A 87 1.75 -0.64 -21.91
CA ALA A 87 1.46 -1.49 -20.75
C ALA A 87 2.24 -1.16 -19.46
N VAL A 88 2.82 0.04 -19.38
CA VAL A 88 3.49 0.56 -18.19
C VAL A 88 2.73 1.79 -17.70
N ALA A 89 2.51 1.89 -16.39
CA ALA A 89 1.86 3.05 -15.79
C ALA A 89 2.89 4.16 -15.54
N HIS A 90 2.61 5.36 -16.03
CA HIS A 90 3.43 6.56 -15.90
C HIS A 90 2.60 7.70 -15.31
N PRO A 91 3.16 8.51 -14.42
CA PRO A 91 2.47 9.72 -13.98
C PRO A 91 2.42 10.74 -15.12
N SER A 92 1.22 11.26 -15.37
CA SER A 92 0.89 12.20 -16.45
C SER A 92 -0.01 13.31 -15.94
N CYS A 93 0.22 14.55 -16.41
CA CYS A 93 -0.71 15.65 -16.17
C CYS A 93 -1.92 15.53 -17.10
N VAL A 94 -3.11 15.44 -16.51
CA VAL A 94 -4.38 15.36 -17.24
C VAL A 94 -5.27 16.55 -16.89
N PRO A 95 -6.11 17.04 -17.83
CA PRO A 95 -7.05 18.11 -17.55
C PRO A 95 -8.01 17.75 -16.43
N LEU A 96 -8.29 18.71 -15.53
CA LEU A 96 -9.39 18.62 -14.59
C LEU A 96 -10.71 18.89 -15.30
N VAL A 97 -11.72 18.09 -14.99
CA VAL A 97 -13.08 18.37 -15.47
C VAL A 97 -13.73 19.49 -14.65
N ALA A 98 -14.70 20.17 -15.26
CA ALA A 98 -15.63 21.00 -14.49
C ALA A 98 -16.51 20.10 -13.61
N ASP A 99 -16.86 20.58 -12.41
CA ASP A 99 -17.68 19.85 -11.43
C ASP A 99 -17.09 18.48 -11.04
N ALA A 100 -15.78 18.44 -10.81
CA ALA A 100 -15.05 17.23 -10.42
C ALA A 100 -15.56 16.63 -9.10
N ARG A 101 -15.43 15.31 -8.98
CA ARG A 101 -15.95 14.48 -7.89
C ARG A 101 -14.96 14.37 -6.73
N PRO A 102 -15.39 14.56 -5.47
CA PRO A 102 -14.52 14.36 -4.31
C PRO A 102 -14.25 12.87 -4.04
N PRO A 103 -13.21 12.54 -3.25
CA PRO A 103 -12.97 11.18 -2.77
C PRO A 103 -14.21 10.53 -2.15
N GLY A 104 -14.43 9.24 -2.46
CA GLY A 104 -15.57 8.46 -2.01
C GLY A 104 -16.81 8.56 -2.90
N GLU A 105 -16.91 9.55 -3.80
CA GLU A 105 -17.99 9.60 -4.79
C GLU A 105 -17.76 8.62 -5.97
N PRO A 106 -18.83 8.07 -6.56
CA PRO A 106 -18.73 7.33 -7.82
C PRO A 106 -18.13 8.19 -8.94
N CYS A 107 -17.30 7.58 -9.77
CA CYS A 107 -16.57 8.24 -10.84
C CYS A 107 -16.54 7.40 -12.11
N MET A 108 -16.03 7.98 -13.19
CA MET A 108 -15.73 7.28 -14.43
C MET A 108 -14.42 7.75 -15.05
N THR A 109 -13.73 6.83 -15.74
CA THR A 109 -12.66 7.25 -16.64
C THR A 109 -13.21 7.85 -17.93
N LEU A 110 -12.47 8.78 -18.51
CA LEU A 110 -12.85 9.54 -19.68
C LEU A 110 -11.98 9.11 -20.86
N GLY A 111 -12.61 8.61 -21.93
CA GLY A 111 -11.87 8.06 -23.06
C GLY A 111 -11.42 6.62 -22.78
N ASP A 112 -10.14 6.34 -23.01
CA ASP A 112 -9.59 5.00 -22.78
C ASP A 112 -9.31 4.77 -21.27
N PRO A 113 -9.52 3.56 -20.72
CA PRO A 113 -9.38 3.30 -19.28
C PRO A 113 -7.95 3.51 -18.75
N GLY A 114 -6.96 3.39 -19.63
CA GLY A 114 -5.55 3.66 -19.34
C GLY A 114 -5.11 5.09 -19.61
N SER A 115 -6.01 6.01 -19.99
CA SER A 115 -5.62 7.39 -20.34
C SER A 115 -5.22 8.25 -19.13
N GLY A 116 -5.51 7.79 -17.91
CA GLY A 116 -5.39 8.58 -16.68
C GLY A 116 -6.42 9.71 -16.55
N HIS A 117 -7.29 9.92 -17.54
CA HIS A 117 -8.34 10.93 -17.48
C HIS A 117 -9.55 10.35 -16.75
N ASP A 118 -10.06 11.09 -15.77
CA ASP A 118 -11.25 10.73 -15.01
C ASP A 118 -11.95 12.00 -14.49
N ASP A 119 -13.14 11.83 -13.91
CA ASP A 119 -13.93 12.94 -13.36
C ASP A 119 -13.72 13.22 -11.86
N CYS A 120 -12.65 12.67 -11.25
CA CYS A 120 -12.25 12.97 -9.88
C CYS A 120 -11.49 14.30 -9.76
N GLU A 121 -11.58 14.93 -8.59
CA GLU A 121 -10.91 16.19 -8.31
C GLU A 121 -9.37 16.09 -8.20
N LEU A 122 -8.73 17.24 -8.01
CA LEU A 122 -7.28 17.34 -7.84
C LEU A 122 -6.83 16.49 -6.64
N GLY A 123 -5.80 15.67 -6.84
CA GLY A 123 -5.32 14.77 -5.80
C GLY A 123 -6.17 13.51 -5.61
N ALA A 124 -7.06 13.18 -6.54
CA ALA A 124 -7.81 11.92 -6.56
C ALA A 124 -7.81 11.26 -7.94
N ILE A 125 -7.99 9.94 -7.99
CA ILE A 125 -8.04 9.15 -9.23
C ILE A 125 -9.19 8.16 -9.17
N CYS A 126 -9.86 7.98 -10.31
CA CYS A 126 -10.94 7.00 -10.43
C CYS A 126 -10.37 5.58 -10.41
N SER A 127 -10.63 4.86 -9.32
CA SER A 127 -10.06 3.55 -9.03
C SER A 127 -11.15 2.49 -8.92
N TRP A 128 -10.73 1.23 -8.87
CA TRP A 128 -11.65 0.07 -8.73
C TRP A 128 -12.71 0.02 -9.83
N LEU A 129 -12.27 0.25 -11.06
CA LEU A 129 -13.11 0.30 -12.23
C LEU A 129 -13.80 -1.05 -12.48
N ASP A 130 -15.09 -1.00 -12.79
CA ASP A 130 -15.86 -2.11 -13.32
C ASP A 130 -15.68 -2.27 -14.85
N GLU A 131 -16.39 -3.23 -15.45
CA GLU A 131 -16.37 -3.47 -16.90
C GLU A 131 -16.93 -2.30 -17.73
N GLN A 132 -17.58 -1.32 -17.10
CA GLN A 132 -18.12 -0.11 -17.71
C GLN A 132 -17.23 1.11 -17.48
N ASN A 133 -16.06 0.93 -16.87
CA ASN A 133 -15.13 1.98 -16.44
C ASN A 133 -15.70 2.95 -15.40
N VAL A 134 -16.65 2.47 -14.60
CA VAL A 134 -17.19 3.17 -13.44
C VAL A 134 -16.46 2.67 -12.20
N GLY A 135 -16.07 3.58 -11.31
CA GLY A 135 -15.34 3.25 -10.09
C GLY A 135 -15.70 4.20 -8.95
N VAL A 136 -14.76 4.39 -8.04
CA VAL A 136 -14.83 5.40 -6.97
C VAL A 136 -13.59 6.28 -6.98
N CYS A 137 -13.76 7.57 -6.68
CA CYS A 137 -12.64 8.46 -6.49
C CYS A 137 -11.88 8.08 -5.23
N LEU A 138 -10.62 7.66 -5.38
CA LEU A 138 -9.71 7.48 -4.25
C LEU A 138 -8.70 8.63 -4.25
N ALA A 139 -8.49 9.23 -3.08
CA ALA A 139 -7.47 10.24 -2.91
C ALA A 139 -6.07 9.61 -3.13
N LEU A 140 -5.19 10.34 -3.78
CA LEU A 140 -3.77 10.06 -3.78
C LEU A 140 -3.20 10.31 -2.40
N CYS A 141 -2.19 9.52 -2.04
CA CYS A 141 -1.43 9.79 -0.84
C CYS A 141 -0.75 11.17 -0.92
N SER A 142 -0.70 11.83 0.21
CA SER A 142 -0.06 13.14 0.42
C SER A 142 1.18 12.99 1.30
N GLY A 143 1.91 14.09 1.49
CA GLY A 143 3.12 14.11 2.30
C GLY A 143 4.33 13.68 1.49
N SER A 144 4.92 12.53 1.81
CA SER A 144 6.08 11.98 1.09
C SER A 144 6.10 10.46 1.14
N PRO A 145 6.86 9.77 0.27
CA PRO A 145 7.00 8.32 0.30
C PRO A 145 7.45 7.73 1.65
N VAL A 146 8.21 8.49 2.45
CA VAL A 146 8.74 8.05 3.76
C VAL A 146 7.89 8.50 4.95
N ALA A 147 6.95 9.41 4.72
CA ALA A 147 5.97 9.86 5.71
C ALA A 147 4.64 10.08 4.99
N PRO A 148 4.02 9.01 4.46
CA PRO A 148 2.82 9.13 3.67
C PRO A 148 1.60 9.36 4.57
N SER A 149 0.66 10.17 4.11
CA SER A 149 -0.57 10.49 4.83
C SER A 149 -1.76 10.63 3.89
N CYS A 150 -2.96 10.54 4.45
CA CYS A 150 -4.19 10.94 3.79
C CYS A 150 -4.60 12.31 4.32
N ALA A 151 -4.83 13.26 3.44
CA ALA A 151 -5.07 14.66 3.80
C ALA A 151 -6.54 14.95 4.14
N ASP A 152 -7.45 14.06 3.74
CA ASP A 152 -8.88 14.25 3.88
C ASP A 152 -9.43 13.50 5.10
N GLU A 153 -9.97 14.26 6.06
CA GLU A 153 -10.53 13.75 7.30
C GLU A 153 -12.01 13.33 7.14
N ALA A 154 -12.62 13.60 5.97
CA ALA A 154 -14.03 13.28 5.74
C ALA A 154 -14.27 11.76 5.65
N VAL A 155 -13.28 11.01 5.16
CA VAL A 155 -13.30 9.54 5.08
C VAL A 155 -12.02 9.03 5.74
N PRO A 156 -12.11 8.37 6.91
CA PRO A 156 -10.96 7.73 7.52
C PRO A 156 -10.30 6.78 6.53
N ALA A 157 -9.02 7.02 6.25
CA ALA A 157 -8.27 6.27 5.25
C ALA A 157 -6.82 6.09 5.67
N ILE A 158 -6.20 5.01 5.20
CA ILE A 158 -4.77 4.78 5.33
C ILE A 158 -4.12 4.91 3.96
N CYS A 159 -2.98 5.60 3.91
CA CYS A 159 -2.20 5.60 2.67
C CYS A 159 -1.62 4.20 2.47
N GLN A 160 -1.85 3.63 1.29
CA GLN A 160 -1.21 2.42 0.83
C GLN A 160 -0.18 2.76 -0.24
N PRO A 161 1.12 2.85 0.12
CA PRO A 161 2.18 3.12 -0.82
C PRO A 161 2.29 2.00 -1.87
N CYS A 162 2.56 2.39 -3.11
CA CYS A 162 2.82 1.48 -4.20
C CYS A 162 4.04 1.93 -4.99
N SER A 163 4.95 1.00 -5.29
CA SER A 163 6.08 1.24 -6.19
C SER A 163 5.66 0.87 -7.61
N GLY A 164 5.59 1.86 -8.51
CA GLY A 164 5.17 1.64 -9.90
C GLY A 164 3.66 1.61 -10.11
N CYS A 165 2.86 2.00 -9.13
CA CYS A 165 1.42 2.25 -9.28
C CYS A 165 0.97 3.40 -8.35
N PRO A 166 -0.26 3.92 -8.51
CA PRO A 166 -0.77 4.99 -7.65
C PRO A 166 -0.73 4.59 -6.18
N SER A 167 -0.10 5.43 -5.35
CA SER A 167 -0.22 5.34 -3.89
C SER A 167 -1.54 5.99 -3.50
N LEU A 168 -2.46 5.21 -2.96
CA LEU A 168 -3.85 5.62 -2.74
C LEU A 168 -4.21 5.58 -1.26
N CYS A 169 -5.06 6.51 -0.87
CA CYS A 169 -5.74 6.52 0.40
C CYS A 169 -6.92 5.56 0.33
N ILE A 170 -6.76 4.40 0.98
CA ILE A 170 -7.79 3.38 1.03
C ILE A 170 -8.65 3.61 2.27
N PRO A 171 -9.98 3.76 2.14
CA PRO A 171 -10.87 3.90 3.28
C PRO A 171 -10.69 2.77 4.28
N THR A 172 -10.54 3.11 5.55
CA THR A 172 -10.57 2.15 6.65
C THR A 172 -12.00 1.81 7.01
N CYS A 173 -12.22 0.61 7.54
CA CYS A 173 -13.56 0.11 7.85
C CYS A 173 -13.59 -0.71 9.15
N ASP A 174 -14.78 -0.94 9.70
CA ASP A 174 -15.02 -1.91 10.76
C ASP A 174 -15.56 -3.23 10.15
N PRO A 175 -14.86 -4.38 10.32
CA PRO A 175 -15.30 -5.67 9.74
C PRO A 175 -16.59 -6.22 10.36
N LEU A 176 -17.08 -5.63 11.45
CA LEU A 176 -18.36 -5.93 12.08
C LEU A 176 -19.47 -4.96 11.64
N ALA A 177 -19.15 -3.96 10.82
CA ALA A 177 -20.07 -3.00 10.23
C ALA A 177 -20.15 -3.17 8.71
N ASP A 178 -21.10 -2.46 8.10
CA ASP A 178 -21.26 -2.35 6.64
C ASP A 178 -21.07 -0.87 6.26
N ASP A 179 -19.82 -0.43 6.22
CA ASP A 179 -19.40 0.97 6.04
C ASP A 179 -18.66 1.22 4.72
N CYS A 180 -18.27 0.18 3.98
CA CYS A 180 -17.63 0.30 2.67
C CYS A 180 -18.60 0.62 1.52
N GLY A 181 -19.90 0.39 1.72
CA GLY A 181 -20.94 0.67 0.74
C GLY A 181 -21.05 -0.38 -0.38
N PRO A 182 -21.99 -0.18 -1.32
CA PRO A 182 -22.36 -1.21 -2.29
C PRO A 182 -21.21 -1.63 -3.21
N GLY A 183 -20.96 -2.94 -3.30
CA GLY A 183 -19.93 -3.52 -4.18
C GLY A 183 -18.53 -3.57 -3.57
N TYR A 184 -18.37 -3.09 -2.34
CA TYR A 184 -17.14 -3.13 -1.57
C TYR A 184 -17.35 -3.94 -0.29
N ALA A 185 -16.26 -4.44 0.27
CA ALA A 185 -16.29 -5.24 1.48
C ALA A 185 -15.12 -4.85 2.39
N CYS A 186 -15.32 -5.01 3.69
CA CYS A 186 -14.29 -4.74 4.67
C CYS A 186 -13.38 -5.97 4.86
N ALA A 187 -12.06 -5.78 4.66
CA ALA A 187 -11.09 -6.87 4.72
C ALA A 187 -9.84 -6.50 5.55
N PRO A 188 -9.21 -7.47 6.23
CA PRO A 188 -7.92 -7.26 6.88
C PRO A 188 -6.85 -6.82 5.89
N ASN A 189 -6.10 -5.79 6.26
CA ASN A 189 -5.00 -5.27 5.46
C ASN A 189 -3.91 -4.67 6.36
N ALA A 190 -2.71 -5.25 6.31
CA ALA A 190 -1.49 -4.74 6.94
C ALA A 190 -1.66 -4.22 8.40
N GLY A 191 -2.37 -4.97 9.25
CA GLY A 191 -2.59 -4.58 10.64
C GLY A 191 -3.70 -3.55 10.84
N ASN A 192 -4.57 -3.37 9.86
CA ASN A 192 -5.82 -2.59 9.92
C ASN A 192 -6.92 -3.33 9.13
N PHE A 193 -8.03 -2.65 8.89
CA PHE A 193 -9.12 -3.06 8.00
C PHE A 193 -9.35 -1.98 6.96
N THR A 194 -9.52 -2.38 5.70
CA THR A 194 -9.72 -1.45 4.60
C THR A 194 -10.78 -1.95 3.63
N CYS A 195 -11.50 -1.02 3.01
CA CYS A 195 -12.43 -1.31 1.95
C CYS A 195 -11.69 -1.81 0.70
N THR A 196 -12.21 -2.87 0.10
CA THR A 196 -11.73 -3.43 -1.16
C THR A 196 -12.94 -3.83 -2.00
N PRO A 197 -12.83 -3.86 -3.35
CA PRO A 197 -13.89 -4.43 -4.18
C PRO A 197 -14.27 -5.82 -3.68
N ALA A 198 -15.57 -6.05 -3.44
CA ALA A 198 -16.06 -7.33 -2.91
C ALA A 198 -15.73 -8.50 -3.87
N ALA A 199 -15.59 -8.22 -5.17
CA ALA A 199 -15.15 -9.18 -6.18
C ALA A 199 -13.70 -9.69 -5.98
N ASN A 200 -12.89 -8.99 -5.18
CA ASN A 200 -11.55 -9.43 -4.80
C ASN A 200 -11.57 -10.43 -3.62
N LEU A 201 -12.69 -10.55 -2.92
CA LEU A 201 -12.84 -11.52 -1.85
C LEU A 201 -13.27 -12.89 -2.37
N GLY A 202 -12.80 -13.92 -1.69
CA GLY A 202 -13.26 -15.28 -1.87
C GLY A 202 -14.58 -15.53 -1.17
N ALA A 203 -15.06 -16.77 -1.30
CA ALA A 203 -16.29 -17.22 -0.66
C ALA A 203 -16.02 -18.10 0.58
N GLY A 204 -14.78 -18.11 1.09
CA GLY A 204 -14.37 -18.98 2.18
C GLY A 204 -15.10 -18.65 3.49
N VAL A 205 -15.78 -19.64 4.06
CA VAL A 205 -16.47 -19.55 5.36
C VAL A 205 -15.73 -20.38 6.41
N LEU A 206 -16.28 -20.46 7.62
CA LEU A 206 -15.64 -21.14 8.75
C LEU A 206 -15.07 -22.52 8.36
N GLY A 207 -13.75 -22.68 8.53
CA GLY A 207 -13.03 -23.93 8.28
C GLY A 207 -12.59 -24.13 6.83
N ASP A 208 -13.00 -23.27 5.90
CA ASP A 208 -12.47 -23.30 4.53
C ASP A 208 -10.99 -22.91 4.52
N PRO A 209 -10.16 -23.57 3.70
CA PRO A 209 -8.73 -23.34 3.69
C PRO A 209 -8.38 -21.97 3.11
N CYS A 210 -7.39 -21.32 3.71
CA CYS A 210 -6.88 -20.04 3.24
C CYS A 210 -5.38 -19.90 3.54
N GLU A 211 -4.73 -19.09 2.73
CA GLU A 211 -3.36 -18.63 2.84
C GLU A 211 -3.32 -17.10 2.95
N TYR A 212 -4.30 -16.40 2.36
CA TYR A 212 -4.41 -14.94 2.36
C TYR A 212 -5.78 -14.50 2.85
N ALA A 213 -5.83 -13.32 3.49
CA ALA A 213 -7.08 -12.76 4.02
C ALA A 213 -8.19 -12.63 2.96
N VAL A 214 -7.81 -12.27 1.72
CA VAL A 214 -8.74 -12.09 0.60
C VAL A 214 -9.42 -13.38 0.13
N GLN A 215 -9.01 -14.57 0.60
CA GLN A 215 -9.67 -15.83 0.22
C GLN A 215 -10.91 -16.13 1.06
N CYS A 216 -11.04 -15.46 2.20
CA CYS A 216 -12.20 -15.58 3.05
C CYS A 216 -13.30 -14.61 2.61
N ALA A 217 -14.55 -14.98 2.88
CA ALA A 217 -15.70 -14.12 2.69
C ALA A 217 -15.63 -12.90 3.62
N GLU A 218 -16.39 -11.87 3.29
CA GLU A 218 -16.58 -10.72 4.18
C GLU A 218 -17.04 -11.17 5.58
N GLY A 219 -16.48 -10.55 6.61
CA GLY A 219 -16.71 -10.95 8.00
C GLY A 219 -15.87 -12.15 8.47
N PHE A 220 -14.97 -12.69 7.63
CA PHE A 220 -14.06 -13.78 8.00
C PHE A 220 -12.60 -13.38 7.85
N ALA A 221 -11.78 -13.85 8.77
CA ALA A 221 -10.33 -13.73 8.78
C ALA A 221 -9.68 -15.05 8.38
N CYS A 222 -8.55 -14.98 7.67
CA CYS A 222 -7.68 -16.14 7.55
C CYS A 222 -6.78 -16.23 8.80
N ILE A 223 -6.93 -17.28 9.60
CA ILE A 223 -6.14 -17.50 10.83
C ILE A 223 -5.48 -18.88 10.84
N ASP A 224 -4.55 -19.08 11.78
CA ASP A 224 -3.86 -20.36 11.99
C ASP A 224 -4.87 -21.51 12.12
N GLY A 225 -4.77 -22.46 11.20
CA GLY A 225 -5.65 -23.62 11.11
C GLY A 225 -5.65 -24.48 12.37
N ALA A 226 -4.55 -24.51 13.14
CA ALA A 226 -4.51 -25.22 14.42
C ALA A 226 -5.51 -24.67 15.45
N THR A 227 -5.98 -23.45 15.26
CA THR A 227 -6.93 -22.76 16.13
C THR A 227 -8.37 -22.76 15.58
N VAL A 228 -8.61 -23.41 14.44
CA VAL A 228 -9.92 -23.50 13.79
C VAL A 228 -10.42 -24.95 13.82
N PRO A 229 -11.57 -25.25 14.46
CA PRO A 229 -12.10 -26.61 14.52
C PRO A 229 -12.31 -27.21 13.13
N GLY A 230 -11.69 -28.36 12.89
CA GLY A 230 -11.84 -29.10 11.62
C GLY A 230 -10.99 -28.59 10.46
N CYS A 231 -10.08 -27.64 10.71
CA CYS A 231 -9.12 -27.21 9.69
C CYS A 231 -8.02 -28.26 9.50
N GLU A 232 -7.78 -28.65 8.25
CA GLU A 232 -6.72 -29.59 7.87
C GLU A 232 -5.53 -28.90 7.16
N GLN A 233 -5.55 -27.57 7.06
CA GLN A 233 -4.54 -26.76 6.38
C GLN A 233 -3.82 -25.84 7.36
N VAL A 234 -2.80 -25.13 6.87
CA VAL A 234 -2.03 -24.16 7.66
C VAL A 234 -2.88 -22.96 8.09
N GLY A 235 -3.83 -22.54 7.25
CA GLY A 235 -4.78 -21.48 7.55
C GLY A 235 -6.20 -21.87 7.19
N CYS A 236 -7.16 -21.42 7.99
CA CYS A 236 -8.57 -21.53 7.69
C CYS A 236 -9.33 -20.25 8.03
N CYS A 237 -10.39 -20.00 7.29
CA CYS A 237 -11.28 -18.88 7.51
C CYS A 237 -12.02 -19.04 8.84
N SER A 238 -12.11 -17.97 9.62
CA SER A 238 -12.83 -17.91 10.88
C SER A 238 -13.53 -16.56 11.05
N PRO A 239 -14.76 -16.49 11.60
CA PRO A 239 -15.51 -15.24 11.64
C PRO A 239 -14.90 -14.24 12.61
N PHE A 240 -14.99 -12.95 12.27
CA PHE A 240 -14.84 -11.87 13.22
C PHE A 240 -15.98 -11.91 14.24
N CYS A 241 -15.71 -11.38 15.43
CA CYS A 241 -16.67 -11.34 16.53
C CYS A 241 -16.48 -10.06 17.35
N LYS A 242 -17.54 -9.66 18.05
CA LYS A 242 -17.51 -8.50 18.94
C LYS A 242 -17.00 -8.89 20.32
N LEU A 243 -15.95 -8.23 20.82
CA LEU A 243 -15.35 -8.58 22.13
C LEU A 243 -16.29 -8.26 23.31
N SER A 244 -17.08 -7.20 23.20
CA SER A 244 -18.05 -6.78 24.21
C SER A 244 -19.33 -7.62 24.20
N LEU A 245 -19.59 -8.34 23.11
CA LEU A 245 -20.69 -9.29 22.97
C LEU A 245 -20.19 -10.56 22.24
N PRO A 246 -19.40 -11.42 22.91
CA PRO A 246 -18.77 -12.56 22.27
C PRO A 246 -19.79 -13.58 21.76
N GLU A 247 -19.86 -13.75 20.44
CA GLU A 247 -20.63 -14.79 19.78
C GLU A 247 -19.74 -15.54 18.80
N CYS A 248 -19.37 -16.78 19.16
CA CYS A 248 -18.53 -17.62 18.33
C CYS A 248 -19.15 -19.01 18.11
N PRO A 249 -19.11 -19.55 16.89
CA PRO A 249 -19.61 -20.89 16.60
C PRO A 249 -18.67 -21.98 17.18
N ASN A 250 -19.14 -23.23 17.20
CA ASN A 250 -18.34 -24.41 17.54
C ASN A 250 -17.58 -24.35 18.86
N PHE A 251 -18.13 -23.66 19.87
CA PHE A 251 -17.51 -23.47 21.18
C PHE A 251 -16.13 -22.76 21.14
N MET A 252 -15.86 -22.03 20.06
CA MET A 252 -14.70 -21.15 19.99
C MET A 252 -14.88 -19.94 20.93
N THR A 253 -13.78 -19.28 21.24
CA THR A 253 -13.76 -18.06 22.04
C THR A 253 -13.44 -16.88 21.14
N CYS A 254 -14.08 -15.73 21.42
CA CYS A 254 -13.78 -14.48 20.74
C CYS A 254 -12.52 -13.88 21.35
N GLU A 255 -11.43 -13.93 20.60
CA GLU A 255 -10.13 -13.45 21.05
C GLU A 255 -9.77 -12.15 20.32
N PRO A 256 -9.09 -11.18 20.97
CA PRO A 256 -8.73 -9.93 20.32
C PRO A 256 -8.00 -10.14 18.99
N TRP A 257 -8.41 -9.41 17.96
CA TRP A 257 -7.76 -9.44 16.65
C TRP A 257 -6.42 -8.69 16.67
N PHE A 258 -6.43 -7.51 17.29
CA PHE A 258 -5.25 -6.66 17.40
C PHE A 258 -4.49 -6.92 18.70
N GLU A 259 -3.16 -6.86 18.60
CA GLU A 259 -2.29 -6.79 19.75
C GLU A 259 -2.07 -5.32 20.14
N GLY A 260 -2.25 -4.97 21.42
CA GLY A 260 -2.00 -3.61 21.91
C GLY A 260 -3.15 -3.03 22.73
N ARG A 261 -2.96 -1.79 23.20
CA ARG A 261 -3.96 -1.08 24.03
C ARG A 261 -4.83 -0.10 23.25
N GLU A 262 -4.41 0.26 22.05
CA GLU A 262 -5.08 1.23 21.18
C GLU A 262 -5.17 0.58 19.80
N PRO A 263 -6.15 -0.32 19.60
CA PRO A 263 -6.33 -1.00 18.33
C PRO A 263 -6.84 -0.01 17.27
N PRO A 264 -6.52 -0.22 15.98
CA PRO A 264 -7.05 0.62 14.90
C PRO A 264 -8.58 0.60 14.81
N VAL A 265 -9.19 -0.54 15.15
CA VAL A 265 -10.64 -0.68 15.29
C VAL A 265 -10.92 -1.32 16.65
N ASP A 266 -11.72 -0.64 17.46
CA ASP A 266 -12.11 -1.11 18.78
C ASP A 266 -13.07 -2.30 18.71
N ASP A 267 -13.08 -3.11 19.77
CA ASP A 267 -14.09 -4.16 20.00
C ASP A 267 -14.13 -5.31 18.96
N VAL A 268 -13.11 -5.41 18.10
CA VAL A 268 -12.97 -6.47 17.10
C VAL A 268 -12.11 -7.63 17.62
N GLY A 269 -12.69 -8.82 17.59
CA GLY A 269 -12.03 -10.10 17.82
C GLY A 269 -12.19 -11.05 16.64
N VAL A 270 -11.56 -12.22 16.75
CA VAL A 270 -11.73 -13.36 15.85
C VAL A 270 -12.04 -14.61 16.65
N CYS A 271 -12.94 -15.44 16.14
CA CYS A 271 -13.27 -16.70 16.78
C CYS A 271 -12.13 -17.71 16.60
N LYS A 272 -11.64 -18.30 17.69
CA LYS A 272 -10.64 -19.37 17.63
C LYS A 272 -10.70 -20.29 18.85
N THR A 273 -10.10 -21.47 18.76
CA THR A 273 -9.86 -22.34 19.92
C THR A 273 -8.60 -21.92 20.68
N ILE A 274 -8.62 -22.11 21.99
CA ILE A 274 -7.50 -21.85 22.90
C ILE A 274 -6.71 -23.14 23.12
#